data_AF-A0ABD2RKM2-F1
#
_entry.id   AF-A0ABD2RKM2-F1
#
_cell.length_a   1.000
_cell.length_b   1.000
_cell.length_c   1.000
_cell.angle_alpha   90.00
_cell.angle_beta   90.00
_cell.angle_gamma   90.00
#
_symmetry.space_group_name_H-M   'P 1'
#
loop_
_entity.id
_entity.type
_entity.pdbx_description
1 polymer ?
#
loop_
_entity_poly.entity_id
_entity_poly.type
_entity_poly.pdbx_seq_one_letter_code
_entity_poly.pdbx_strand_id
1 'polypeptide(L)'
;NGVGILVDGDLREQVVEVRRISDRLMTIKLVIGGCTLSVISAYAPQVGLDEEAKKRFYEDLDEVVRGIPNTEKIVIGGDFNGHIGATASGFDDVHGGFGFGERNGGGTSLLDFAKAFELVIANSCFPKKE
;
A
#
# COMPACT_ATOMS: atom_id res chain seq x y z
N ASN A 1 -16.94 4.70 3.66
CA ASN A 1 -15.58 4.34 3.20
C ASN A 1 -15.69 3.14 2.31
N GLY A 2 -14.97 3.13 1.19
CA GLY A 2 -15.02 2.01 0.26
C GLY A 2 -13.73 1.94 -0.53
N VAL A 3 -13.25 0.73 -0.71
CA VAL A 3 -12.17 0.39 -1.63
C VAL A 3 -12.76 -0.32 -2.85
N GLY A 4 -12.06 -0.22 -3.97
CA GLY A 4 -12.47 -0.87 -5.20
C GLY A 4 -11.29 -0.98 -6.15
N ILE A 5 -11.31 -2.01 -6.98
CA ILE A 5 -10.29 -2.24 -8.01
C ILE A 5 -11.02 -2.36 -9.33
N LEU A 6 -10.69 -1.47 -10.27
CA LEU A 6 -11.18 -1.54 -11.64
C LEU A 6 -10.14 -2.29 -12.48
N VAL A 7 -10.58 -3.33 -13.17
CA VAL A 7 -9.73 -4.17 -14.00
C VAL A 7 -10.13 -3.98 -15.46
N ASP A 8 -9.15 -3.82 -16.32
CA ASP A 8 -9.36 -3.75 -17.77
C ASP A 8 -10.03 -5.03 -18.29
N GLY A 9 -10.86 -4.89 -19.34
CA GLY A 9 -11.60 -6.01 -19.91
C GLY A 9 -10.70 -7.17 -20.35
N ASP A 10 -9.51 -6.85 -20.87
CA ASP A 10 -8.54 -7.85 -21.36
C ASP A 10 -7.84 -8.59 -20.21
N LEU A 11 -7.77 -7.97 -19.02
CA LEU A 11 -7.19 -8.56 -17.82
C LEU A 11 -8.20 -9.31 -16.96
N ARG A 12 -9.51 -9.20 -17.26
CA ARG A 12 -10.59 -9.80 -16.48
C ARG A 12 -10.41 -11.30 -16.29
N GLU A 13 -10.05 -12.01 -17.35
CA GLU A 13 -9.87 -13.48 -17.32
C GLU A 13 -8.65 -13.91 -16.50
N GLN A 14 -7.73 -12.98 -16.23
CA GLN A 14 -6.53 -13.24 -15.45
C GLN A 14 -6.73 -13.09 -13.95
N VAL A 15 -7.88 -12.56 -13.51
CA VAL A 15 -8.21 -12.46 -12.10
C VAL A 15 -8.57 -13.84 -11.56
N VAL A 16 -7.69 -14.37 -10.70
CA VAL A 16 -7.86 -15.71 -10.11
C VAL A 16 -8.45 -15.68 -8.71
N GLU A 17 -8.33 -14.54 -8.01
CA GLU A 17 -8.85 -14.38 -6.65
C GLU A 17 -9.28 -12.94 -6.41
N VAL A 18 -10.39 -12.78 -5.69
CA VAL A 18 -10.87 -11.48 -5.19
C VAL A 18 -11.22 -11.67 -3.72
N ARG A 19 -10.62 -10.88 -2.83
CA ARG A 19 -10.92 -10.92 -1.40
C ARG A 19 -11.22 -9.53 -0.89
N ARG A 20 -12.35 -9.40 -0.19
CA ARG A 20 -12.69 -8.21 0.59
C ARG A 20 -12.40 -8.51 2.05
N ILE A 21 -11.44 -7.81 2.62
CA ILE A 21 -10.99 -8.01 4.00
C ILE A 21 -11.80 -7.11 4.92
N SER A 22 -11.98 -5.85 4.53
CA SER A 22 -12.80 -4.88 5.25
C SER A 22 -13.34 -3.81 4.29
N ASP A 23 -14.05 -2.81 4.83
CA ASP A 23 -14.46 -1.63 4.05
C ASP A 23 -13.28 -0.74 3.62
N ARG A 24 -12.08 -1.04 4.11
CA ARG A 24 -10.84 -0.28 3.88
C ARG A 24 -9.74 -1.09 3.19
N LEU A 25 -9.93 -2.41 3.04
CA LEU A 25 -8.93 -3.31 2.45
C LEU A 25 -9.59 -4.33 1.53
N MET A 26 -9.10 -4.37 0.30
CA MET A 26 -9.52 -5.32 -0.73
C MET A 26 -8.28 -5.78 -1.50
N THR A 27 -8.25 -7.05 -1.88
CA THR A 27 -7.18 -7.58 -2.72
C THR A 27 -7.76 -8.29 -3.93
N ILE A 28 -7.00 -8.25 -5.02
CA ILE A 28 -7.17 -9.16 -6.14
C ILE A 28 -5.84 -9.80 -6.48
N LYS A 29 -5.91 -11.01 -7.03
CA LYS A 29 -4.76 -11.73 -7.55
C LYS A 29 -4.94 -11.93 -9.05
N LEU A 30 -3.92 -11.57 -9.82
CA LEU A 30 -3.87 -11.76 -11.26
C LEU A 30 -2.74 -12.69 -11.64
N VAL A 31 -2.94 -13.53 -12.66
CA VAL A 31 -1.89 -14.35 -13.25
C VAL A 31 -1.61 -13.87 -14.67
N ILE A 32 -0.48 -13.20 -14.88
CA ILE A 32 -0.13 -12.58 -16.17
C ILE A 32 1.23 -13.14 -16.61
N GLY A 33 1.25 -13.80 -17.77
CA GLY A 33 2.50 -14.33 -18.35
C GLY A 33 3.24 -15.33 -17.46
N GLY A 34 2.52 -16.09 -16.63
CA GLY A 34 3.11 -17.03 -15.67
C GLY A 34 3.61 -16.40 -14.36
N CYS A 35 3.46 -15.08 -14.20
CA CYS A 35 3.71 -14.37 -12.95
C CYS A 35 2.39 -14.09 -12.22
N THR A 36 2.39 -14.32 -10.90
CA THR A 36 1.27 -13.94 -10.04
C THR A 36 1.51 -12.56 -9.45
N LEU A 37 0.53 -11.67 -9.60
CA LEU A 37 0.51 -10.31 -9.08
C LEU A 37 -0.64 -10.16 -8.09
N SER A 38 -0.32 -9.85 -6.84
CA SER A 38 -1.27 -9.51 -5.80
C SER A 38 -1.38 -7.99 -5.67
N VAL A 39 -2.56 -7.46 -6.00
CA VAL A 39 -2.88 -6.04 -5.91
C VAL A 39 -3.74 -5.79 -4.68
N ILE A 40 -3.28 -4.91 -3.80
CA ILE A 40 -3.98 -4.52 -2.57
C ILE A 40 -4.47 -3.09 -2.74
N SER A 41 -5.78 -2.88 -2.58
CA SER A 41 -6.40 -1.56 -2.45
C SER A 41 -6.60 -1.25 -0.97
N ALA A 42 -6.01 -0.16 -0.50
CA ALA A 42 -6.01 0.23 0.90
C ALA A 42 -6.55 1.65 1.13
N TYR A 43 -7.30 1.85 2.21
CA TYR A 43 -7.81 3.16 2.63
C TYR A 43 -7.63 3.37 4.14
N ALA A 44 -6.52 3.99 4.52
CA ALA A 44 -6.17 4.22 5.92
C ALA A 44 -7.12 5.24 6.58
N PRO A 45 -7.36 5.16 7.89
CA PRO A 45 -8.11 6.17 8.64
C PRO A 45 -7.47 7.57 8.54
N GLN A 46 -8.29 8.62 8.53
CA GLN A 46 -7.82 10.02 8.54
C GLN A 46 -7.01 10.37 9.80
N VAL A 47 -6.15 11.38 9.66
CA VAL A 47 -5.40 11.97 10.76
C VAL A 47 -6.38 12.57 11.79
N GLY A 48 -6.36 12.05 13.02
CA GLY A 48 -7.23 12.49 14.13
C GLY A 48 -8.39 11.55 14.49
N LEU A 49 -8.57 10.45 13.75
CA LEU A 49 -9.43 9.34 14.17
C LEU A 49 -8.75 8.45 15.22
N ASP A 50 -9.58 7.64 15.87
CA ASP A 50 -9.22 6.65 16.89
C ASP A 50 -7.95 5.85 16.53
N GLU A 51 -6.98 5.84 17.45
CA GLU A 51 -5.72 5.12 17.29
C GLU A 51 -5.94 3.61 17.15
N GLU A 52 -6.98 3.07 17.80
CA GLU A 52 -7.35 1.65 17.66
C GLU A 52 -7.76 1.32 16.22
N ALA A 53 -8.45 2.24 15.52
CA ALA A 53 -8.83 2.04 14.13
C ALA A 53 -7.61 2.04 13.19
N LYS A 54 -6.59 2.85 13.47
CA LYS A 54 -5.34 2.86 12.71
C LYS A 54 -4.55 1.60 12.97
N LYS A 55 -4.41 1.20 14.23
CA LYS A 55 -3.73 -0.03 14.63
C LYS A 55 -4.35 -1.23 13.93
N ARG A 56 -5.67 -1.39 14.03
CA ARG A 56 -6.39 -2.48 13.37
C ARG A 56 -6.20 -2.48 11.85
N PHE A 57 -6.21 -1.31 11.21
CA PHE A 57 -5.94 -1.21 9.77
C PHE A 57 -4.54 -1.73 9.40
N TYR A 58 -3.51 -1.37 10.16
CA TYR A 58 -2.15 -1.85 9.90
C TYR A 58 -1.97 -3.33 10.27
N GLU A 59 -2.67 -3.84 11.29
CA GLU A 59 -2.70 -5.27 11.61
C GLU A 59 -3.34 -6.08 10.48
N ASP A 60 -4.53 -5.66 9.99
CA ASP A 60 -5.19 -6.31 8.87
C ASP A 60 -4.30 -6.27 7.60
N LEU A 61 -3.61 -5.15 7.35
CA LEU A 61 -2.70 -5.01 6.21
C LEU A 61 -1.45 -5.90 6.35
N ASP A 62 -0.86 -5.98 7.54
CA ASP A 62 0.29 -6.86 7.83
C ASP A 62 -0.09 -8.34 7.63
N GLU A 63 -1.26 -8.77 8.12
CA GLU A 63 -1.76 -10.14 7.91
C GLU A 63 -1.93 -10.44 6.41
N VAL A 64 -2.52 -9.51 5.66
CA VAL A 64 -2.71 -9.66 4.21
C VAL A 64 -1.37 -9.81 3.49
N VAL A 65 -0.39 -8.95 3.77
CA VAL A 65 0.92 -9.01 3.10
C VAL A 65 1.70 -10.26 3.48
N ARG A 66 1.67 -10.67 4.77
CA ARG A 66 2.29 -11.94 5.21
C ARG A 66 1.64 -13.17 4.59
N GLY A 67 0.35 -13.10 4.27
CA GLY A 67 -0.38 -14.17 3.60
C GLY A 67 -0.03 -14.34 2.12
N ILE A 68 0.68 -13.37 1.52
CA ILE A 68 1.09 -13.45 0.11
C ILE A 68 2.41 -14.23 0.01
N PRO A 69 2.48 -15.29 -0.81
CA PRO A 69 3.72 -16.01 -1.04
C PRO A 69 4.82 -15.10 -1.61
N ASN A 70 6.06 -15.28 -1.16
CA ASN A 70 7.23 -14.52 -1.64
C ASN A 70 7.51 -14.68 -3.15
N THR A 71 6.89 -15.67 -3.81
CA THR A 71 6.97 -15.86 -5.26
C THR A 71 6.05 -14.92 -6.04
N GLU A 72 5.08 -14.29 -5.37
CA GLU A 72 4.15 -13.34 -5.98
C GLU A 72 4.69 -11.92 -5.88
N LYS A 73 4.37 -11.10 -6.89
CA LYS A 73 4.66 -9.66 -6.85
C LYS A 73 3.54 -8.96 -6.10
N ILE A 74 3.88 -7.98 -5.26
CA ILE A 74 2.91 -7.20 -4.48
C ILE A 74 2.88 -5.77 -4.99
N VAL A 75 1.68 -5.26 -5.23
CA VAL A 75 1.44 -3.83 -5.49
C VAL A 75 0.36 -3.35 -4.54
N ILE A 76 0.68 -2.33 -3.76
CA ILE A 76 -0.26 -1.73 -2.82
C ILE A 76 -0.59 -0.32 -3.31
N GLY A 77 -1.85 -0.11 -3.63
CA GLY A 77 -2.40 1.17 -4.08
C GLY A 77 -3.46 1.65 -3.11
N GLY A 78 -3.57 2.96 -2.93
CA GLY A 78 -4.55 3.49 -2.01
C GLY A 78 -4.21 4.85 -1.44
N ASP A 79 -5.04 5.27 -0.49
CA ASP A 79 -4.83 6.47 0.29
C ASP A 79 -4.50 6.09 1.74
N PHE A 80 -3.25 6.35 2.11
CA PHE A 80 -2.72 6.07 3.45
C PHE A 80 -2.87 7.25 4.42
N ASN A 81 -3.41 8.40 3.98
CA ASN A 81 -3.61 9.59 4.83
C ASN A 81 -2.36 9.99 5.64
N GLY A 82 -1.16 9.70 5.12
CA GLY A 82 0.12 9.91 5.78
C GLY A 82 1.04 10.81 4.96
N HIS A 83 1.76 11.69 5.63
CA HIS A 83 2.80 12.51 5.02
C HIS A 83 4.16 11.90 5.35
N ILE A 84 4.85 11.36 4.34
CA ILE A 84 6.17 10.72 4.50
C ILE A 84 7.32 11.73 4.66
N GLY A 85 7.04 13.01 4.41
CA GLY A 85 8.01 14.10 4.46
C GLY A 85 8.82 14.25 3.17
N ALA A 86 9.54 15.37 3.02
CA ALA A 86 10.38 15.62 1.84
C ALA A 86 11.63 14.74 1.77
N THR A 87 12.20 14.38 2.93
CA THR A 87 13.48 13.67 3.04
C THR A 87 13.29 12.24 3.54
N ALA A 88 14.19 11.34 3.13
CA ALA A 88 14.17 9.94 3.55
C ALA A 88 14.49 9.77 5.05
N SER A 89 15.43 10.54 5.61
CA SER A 89 15.73 10.59 7.05
C SER A 89 15.82 9.20 7.72
N GLY A 90 16.67 8.31 7.20
CA GLY A 90 16.85 6.93 7.71
C GLY A 90 15.98 5.85 7.06
N PHE A 91 15.21 6.23 6.03
CA PHE A 91 14.38 5.35 5.20
C PHE A 91 14.86 5.33 3.74
N ASP A 92 16.16 5.47 3.51
CA ASP A 92 16.76 5.60 2.18
C ASP A 92 16.48 4.39 1.26
N ASP A 93 16.23 3.21 1.85
CA ASP A 93 15.89 1.97 1.11
C ASP A 93 14.46 1.96 0.57
N VAL A 94 13.55 2.76 1.16
CA VAL A 94 12.10 2.72 0.85
C VAL A 94 11.54 4.06 0.38
N HIS A 95 12.25 5.15 0.64
CA HIS A 95 11.87 6.52 0.29
C HIS A 95 12.77 7.05 -0.81
N GLY A 96 12.24 7.24 -2.02
CA GLY A 96 12.99 7.60 -3.24
C GLY A 96 13.50 9.05 -3.32
N GLY A 97 13.40 9.82 -2.24
CA GLY A 97 14.00 11.15 -2.09
C GLY A 97 13.15 12.33 -2.59
N PHE A 98 11.98 12.07 -3.20
CA PHE A 98 11.09 13.09 -3.77
C PHE A 98 9.74 13.16 -3.04
N GLY A 99 9.78 13.32 -1.72
CA GLY A 99 8.58 13.52 -0.92
C GLY A 99 8.15 15.00 -0.87
N PHE A 100 7.09 15.30 -0.12
CA PHE A 100 6.63 16.69 0.10
C PHE A 100 6.19 16.90 1.55
N GLY A 101 6.37 18.13 2.03
CA GLY A 101 5.91 18.56 3.35
C GLY A 101 6.71 17.94 4.51
N GLU A 102 6.16 18.09 5.70
CA GLU A 102 6.72 17.51 6.92
C GLU A 102 6.16 16.11 7.17
N ARG A 103 7.00 15.22 7.71
CA ARG A 103 6.58 13.86 8.06
C ARG A 103 5.62 13.89 9.24
N ASN A 104 4.49 13.21 9.14
CA ASN A 104 3.56 13.00 10.26
C ASN A 104 3.59 11.54 10.76
N GLY A 105 2.91 11.26 11.88
CA GLY A 105 2.87 9.92 12.46
C GLY A 105 2.37 8.83 11.49
N GLY A 106 1.35 9.15 10.68
CA GLY A 106 0.84 8.21 9.66
C GLY A 106 1.84 7.90 8.55
N GLY A 107 2.63 8.90 8.13
CA GLY A 107 3.71 8.70 7.16
C GLY A 107 4.89 7.92 7.74
N THR A 108 5.20 8.09 9.02
CA THR A 108 6.18 7.23 9.71
C THR A 108 5.71 5.79 9.73
N SER A 109 4.45 5.51 10.12
CA SER A 109 3.92 4.14 10.10
C SER A 109 3.94 3.51 8.70
N LEU A 110 3.66 4.29 7.66
CA LEU A 110 3.76 3.82 6.27
C LEU A 110 5.21 3.48 5.88
N LEU A 111 6.18 4.29 6.30
CA LEU A 111 7.60 4.06 6.04
C LEU A 111 8.13 2.83 6.80
N ASP A 112 7.74 2.67 8.06
CA ASP A 112 8.08 1.50 8.87
C ASP A 112 7.50 0.22 8.27
N PHE A 113 6.23 0.26 7.84
CA PHE A 113 5.58 -0.84 7.13
C PHE A 113 6.32 -1.18 5.83
N ALA A 114 6.62 -0.18 5.00
CA ALA A 114 7.35 -0.40 3.75
C ALA A 114 8.71 -1.05 4.01
N LYS A 115 9.43 -0.58 5.05
CA LYS A 115 10.73 -1.14 5.44
C LYS A 115 10.63 -2.59 5.95
N ALA A 116 9.60 -2.90 6.73
CA ALA A 116 9.39 -4.25 7.28
C ALA A 116 9.14 -5.31 6.19
N PHE A 117 8.57 -4.90 5.05
CA PHE A 117 8.25 -5.77 3.92
C PHE A 117 9.14 -5.54 2.69
N GLU A 118 10.24 -4.80 2.84
CA GLU A 118 11.18 -4.47 1.74
C GLU A 118 10.49 -3.84 0.51
N LEU A 119 9.46 -3.03 0.76
CA LEU A 119 8.69 -2.32 -0.25
C LEU A 119 9.23 -0.91 -0.46
N VAL A 120 9.06 -0.40 -1.68
CA VAL A 120 9.44 0.98 -2.03
C VAL A 120 8.19 1.83 -2.21
N ILE A 121 8.19 3.03 -1.64
CA ILE A 121 7.12 4.02 -1.86
C ILE A 121 7.35 4.67 -3.22
N ALA A 122 6.78 4.09 -4.28
CA ALA A 122 6.98 4.52 -5.66
C ALA A 122 6.67 6.02 -5.88
N ASN A 123 5.65 6.57 -5.21
CA ASN A 123 5.28 7.98 -5.31
C ASN A 123 6.35 8.96 -4.79
N SER A 124 7.34 8.46 -4.06
CA SER A 124 8.48 9.26 -3.56
C SER A 124 9.72 9.13 -4.46
N CYS A 125 9.67 8.33 -5.52
CA CYS A 125 10.80 8.12 -6.44
C CYS A 125 10.81 9.10 -7.62
N PHE A 126 9.79 9.95 -7.74
CA PHE A 126 9.63 10.86 -8.87
C PHE A 126 9.40 12.29 -8.39
N PRO A 127 10.03 13.30 -9.03
CA PRO A 127 9.72 14.69 -8.76
C PRO A 127 8.27 14.97 -9.15
N LYS A 128 7.51 15.55 -8.22
CA LYS A 128 6.14 16.00 -8.49
C LYS A 128 6.19 17.32 -9.25
N LYS A 129 5.31 17.49 -10.23
CA LYS A 129 5.15 18.79 -10.92
C LYS A 129 4.60 19.81 -9.93
N GLU A 130 5.17 21.02 -9.95
CA GLU A 130 4.64 22.20 -9.26
C GLU A 130 3.26 22.61 -9.82
#